data_AF-A0A849CB78-F1
#
_entry.id   AF-A0A849CB78-F1
#
_cell.length_a   1.000
_cell.length_b   1.000
_cell.length_c   1.000
_cell.angle_alpha   90.00
_cell.angle_beta   90.00
_cell.angle_gamma   90.00
#
_symmetry.space_group_name_H-M   'P 1'
#
loop_
_entity.id
_entity.type
_entity.pdbx_description
1 polymer ?
#
loop_
_entity_poly.entity_id
_entity_poly.type
_entity_poly.pdbx_seq_one_letter_code
_entity_poly.pdbx_strand_id
1 'polypeptide(L)' 'MKDEDRAKLANARTGGPMAFHHSAAGLRPVGHDGWPLTDEELTELDRDVADALSLLSGGLVIDVEPVSEVSDTGLR' A
#
# COMPACT_ATOMS: atom_id res chain seq x y z
N MET A 1 -16.61 -7.99 -19.65
CA MET A 1 -15.39 -7.34 -19.10
C MET A 1 -14.22 -7.86 -19.91
N LYS A 2 -13.45 -6.99 -20.56
CA LYS A 2 -12.37 -7.41 -21.48
C LYS A 2 -11.10 -7.73 -20.68
N ASP A 3 -10.24 -8.60 -21.20
CA ASP A 3 -9.00 -9.01 -20.53
C ASP A 3 -8.03 -7.83 -20.28
N GLU A 4 -8.08 -6.80 -21.12
CA GLU A 4 -7.35 -5.55 -20.92
C GLU A 4 -7.77 -4.79 -19.66
N ASP A 5 -9.07 -4.77 -19.34
CA ASP A 5 -9.59 -4.09 -18.16
C ASP A 5 -9.12 -4.82 -16.89
N ARG A 6 -9.06 -6.15 -16.95
CA ARG A 6 -8.52 -7.01 -15.88
C ARG A 6 -7.00 -6.80 -15.70
N ALA A 7 -6.24 -6.65 -16.78
CA ALA A 7 -4.80 -6.39 -16.72
C ALA A 7 -4.49 -4.99 -16.14
N LYS A 8 -5.27 -3.97 -16.50
CA LYS A 8 -5.17 -2.63 -15.89
C LYS A 8 -5.49 -2.67 -14.40
N LEU A 9 -6.54 -3.40 -14.00
CA LEU A 9 -6.88 -3.61 -12.60
C LEU A 9 -5.79 -4.39 -11.84
N ALA A 10 -5.15 -5.37 -12.47
CA ALA A 10 -4.06 -6.13 -11.86
C ALA A 10 -2.82 -5.24 -11.63
N ASN A 11 -2.39 -4.48 -12.64
CA ASN A 11 -1.26 -3.55 -12.51
C ASN A 11 -1.53 -2.42 -11.50
N ALA A 12 -2.78 -1.96 -11.37
CA ALA A 12 -3.16 -1.01 -10.33
C ALA A 12 -3.11 -1.62 -8.92
N ARG A 13 -3.44 -2.92 -8.78
CA ARG A 13 -3.41 -3.64 -7.48
C ARG A 13 -2.00 -4.08 -7.06
N THR A 14 -1.09 -4.26 -8.01
CA THR A 14 0.33 -4.58 -7.77
C THR A 14 1.23 -3.40 -8.10
N GLY A 15 0.74 -2.18 -7.86
CA GLY A 15 1.29 -0.89 -8.30
C GLY A 15 2.82 -0.89 -8.32
N GLY A 16 3.37 -0.52 -9.48
CA GLY A 16 4.82 -0.37 -9.68
C GLY A 16 5.48 0.51 -8.61
N PRO A 17 6.81 0.62 -8.62
CA PRO A 17 7.56 1.26 -7.54
C PRO A 17 6.97 2.65 -7.20
N MET A 18 6.58 2.83 -5.94
CA MET A 18 6.18 4.15 -5.44
C MET A 18 7.38 5.09 -5.56
N ALA A 19 7.21 6.17 -6.33
CA ALA A 19 8.25 7.16 -6.54
C ALA A 19 8.10 8.32 -5.55
N PHE A 20 9.23 8.82 -5.08
CA PHE A 20 9.29 9.96 -4.17
C PHE A 20 10.26 11.02 -4.70
N HIS A 21 9.85 12.28 -4.58
CA HIS A 21 10.68 13.43 -4.87
C HIS A 21 11.34 13.94 -3.57
N HIS A 22 12.67 14.10 -3.61
CA HIS A 22 13.43 14.68 -2.50
C HIS A 22 13.51 16.20 -2.64
N SER A 23 13.17 16.93 -1.58
CA SER A 23 13.32 18.38 -1.49
C SER A 23 13.90 18.79 -0.14
N ALA A 24 14.25 20.06 0.02
CA ALA A 24 14.65 20.61 1.32
C ALA A 24 13.54 20.50 2.39
N ALA A 25 12.27 20.41 1.96
CA ALA A 25 11.12 20.21 2.84
C ALA A 25 10.87 18.74 3.20
N GLY A 26 11.66 17.80 2.65
CA GLY A 26 11.52 16.37 2.86
C GLY A 26 11.11 15.59 1.60
N LEU A 27 10.60 14.38 1.83
CA LEU A 27 10.11 13.46 0.81
C LEU A 27 8.65 13.75 0.48
N ARG A 28 8.32 13.82 -0.82
CA ARG A 28 6.95 13.91 -1.33
C ARG A 28 6.67 12.75 -2.28
N PRO A 29 5.53 12.06 -2.20
CA PRO A 29 5.14 11.09 -3.21
C PRO A 29 4.91 11.78 -4.55
N VAL A 30 5.17 11.04 -5.63
CA VAL A 30 5.01 11.49 -7.02
C VAL A 30 3.71 10.94 -7.58
N GLY A 31 2.91 11.81 -8.18
CA GLY A 31 1.67 11.47 -8.87
C GLY A 31 1.91 10.71 -10.17
N HIS A 32 0.82 10.27 -10.81
CA HIS A 32 0.92 9.51 -12.06
C HIS A 32 1.52 10.35 -13.21
N ASP A 33 1.47 11.67 -13.08
CA ASP A 33 1.95 12.65 -14.06
C ASP A 33 3.47 12.91 -13.93
N GLY A 34 4.12 12.30 -12.92
CA GLY A 34 5.53 12.44 -12.66
C GLY A 34 5.90 13.66 -11.81
N TRP A 35 4.92 14.41 -11.30
CA TRP A 35 5.15 15.57 -10.43
C TRP A 35 4.87 15.25 -8.96
N PRO A 36 5.53 15.96 -8.01
CA PRO A 36 5.21 15.80 -6.60
C PRO A 36 3.75 16.17 -6.32
N LEU A 37 3.06 15.36 -5.52
CA LEU A 37 1.70 15.66 -5.11
C LEU A 37 1.64 16.98 -4.33
N THR A 38 0.57 17.73 -4.58
CA THR A 38 0.17 18.91 -3.83
C THR A 38 -0.37 18.54 -2.44
N ASP A 39 -0.52 19.54 -1.56
CA ASP A 39 -1.08 19.33 -0.22
C ASP A 39 -2.56 18.93 -0.28
N GLU A 40 -3.30 19.47 -1.26
CA GLU A 40 -4.69 19.14 -1.52
C GLU A 40 -4.86 17.68 -1.96
N GLU A 41 -4.03 17.21 -2.89
CA GLU A 41 -4.05 15.81 -3.36
C GLU A 41 -3.67 14.83 -2.25
N LEU A 42 -2.71 15.18 -1.40
CA LEU A 42 -2.36 14.37 -0.23
C LEU A 42 -3.51 14.30 0.78
N THR A 43 -4.19 15.42 1.00
CA THR A 43 -5.36 15.46 1.89
C THR A 43 -6.52 14.61 1.36
N GLU A 44 -6.72 14.58 0.05
CA GLU A 44 -7.71 13.72 -0.60
C GLU A 44 -7.33 12.25 -0.46
N LEU A 45 -6.08 11.89 -0.74
CA LEU A 45 -5.57 10.54 -0.56
C LEU A 45 -5.72 10.03 0.88
N ASP A 46 -5.41 10.86 1.87
CA ASP A 46 -5.57 10.51 3.29
C ASP A 46 -7.03 10.23 3.64
N ARG A 47 -7.98 10.99 3.06
CA ARG A 47 -9.41 10.75 3.24
C ARG A 47 -9.85 9.44 2.62
N ASP A 48 -9.42 9.16 1.40
CA ASP A 48 -9.75 7.92 0.70
C ASP A 48 -9.20 6.68 1.44
N VAL A 49 -7.99 6.79 1.98
CA VAL A 49 -7.40 5.74 2.82
C VAL A 49 -8.20 5.57 4.11
N ALA A 50 -8.59 6.66 4.78
CA ALA A 50 -9.41 6.60 5.98
C ALA A 50 -10.78 5.93 5.71
N ASP A 51 -11.42 6.26 4.59
CA ASP A 51 -12.69 5.66 4.18
C ASP A 51 -12.52 4.17 3.84
N ALA A 52 -11.45 3.80 3.12
CA ALA A 52 -11.13 2.41 2.82
C ALA A 52 -10.86 1.58 4.10
N LEU A 53 -10.10 2.14 5.05
CA LEU A 53 -9.86 1.52 6.36
C LEU A 53 -11.14 1.43 7.19
N SER A 54 -12.04 2.41 7.09
CA SER A 54 -13.35 2.37 7.72
C SER A 54 -14.17 1.17 7.23
N LEU A 55 -14.15 0.88 5.92
CA LEU A 55 -14.78 -0.33 5.37
C LEU A 55 -14.16 -1.64 5.92
N LEU A 56 -12.86 -1.63 6.21
CA LEU A 56 -12.16 -2.79 6.79
C LEU A 56 -12.34 -2.91 8.31
N SER A 57 -12.67 -1.82 9.00
CA SER A 57 -12.83 -1.79 10.45
C SER A 57 -14.08 -2.55 10.95
N GLY A 58 -14.97 -2.96 10.05
CA GLY A 58 -16.03 -3.95 10.33
C GLY A 58 -15.67 -5.40 9.95
N GLY A 59 -14.47 -5.64 9.41
CA GLY A 59 -13.99 -6.95 8.96
C GLY A 59 -13.17 -7.70 10.00
N LEU A 60 -13.26 -9.03 9.96
CA LEU A 60 -12.53 -9.96 10.83
C LEU A 60 -11.01 -9.68 10.81
N VAL A 61 -10.46 -9.20 11.93
CA VAL A 61 -9.02 -9.19 12.17
C VAL A 61 -8.58 -10.64 12.36
N ILE A 62 -7.83 -11.19 11.39
CA ILE A 62 -7.19 -12.50 11.55
C ILE A 62 -5.86 -12.25 12.26
N ASP A 63 -5.82 -12.54 13.54
CA ASP A 63 -4.57 -12.58 14.29
C ASP A 63 -3.76 -13.78 13.79
N VAL A 64 -2.67 -13.50 13.10
CA VAL A 64 -1.74 -14.52 12.64
C VAL A 64 -0.63 -14.60 13.66
N GLU A 65 -0.79 -15.48 14.66
CA GLU A 65 0.29 -15.76 15.59
C GLU A 65 1.49 -16.34 14.81
N PRO A 66 2.70 -15.77 14.97
CA PRO A 66 3.88 -16.31 14.32
C PRO A 66 4.19 -17.68 14.92
N VAL A 67 4.12 -18.74 14.11
CA VAL A 67 4.60 -20.06 14.50
C VAL A 67 6.12 -19.95 14.68
N SER A 68 6.57 -19.93 15.94
CA SER A 68 7.98 -20.04 16.27
C SER A 68 8.43 -21.48 16.02
N GLU A 69 8.99 -21.74 14.84
CA GLU A 69 9.71 -22.98 14.60
C GLU A 69 11.01 -22.98 15.42
N VAL A 70 10.93 -23.50 16.65
CA VAL A 70 12.12 -23.91 17.40
C VAL A 70 12.68 -25.13 16.67
N SER A 71 13.68 -24.91 15.82
CA SER A 71 14.55 -26.00 15.37
C SER A 71 15.34 -26.48 16.58
N ASP A 72 14.78 -27.44 17.31
CA ASP A 72 15.50 -28.28 18.26
C ASP A 72 16.47 -29.13 17.44
N THR A 73 17.60 -28.54 17.06
CA THR A 73 18.77 -29.30 16.66
C THR A 73 19.36 -29.87 17.93
N GLY A 74 18.70 -30.93 18.41
CA GLY A 74 19.13 -31.72 19.54
C GLY A 74 20.61 -32.07 19.39
N LEU A 75 21.38 -31.66 20.38
CA LEU A 75 22.70 -32.22 20.63
C LEU A 75 22.58 -33.75 20.73
N ARG A 76 23.24 -34.46 19.83
CA ARG A 76 23.98 -35.70 20.10
C ARG A 76 24.92 -36.06 18.96
#